data_AF-A0A6C0I3U0-F1
#
_entry.id   AF-A0A6C0I3U0-F1
#
_cell.length_a   1.000
_cell.length_b   1.000
_cell.length_c   1.000
_cell.angle_alpha   90.00
_cell.angle_beta   90.00
_cell.angle_gamma   90.00
#
_symmetry.space_group_name_H-M   'P 1'
#
loop_
_entity.id
_entity.type
_entity.pdbx_description
1 polymer ?
#
loop_
_entity_poly.entity_id
_entity_poly.type
_entity_poly.pdbx_seq_one_letter_code
_entity_poly.pdbx_strand_id
1 'polypeptide(L)'
;MGLERSTVYIKYTMMKRLPNEIDALLTTRGGSFTVTYSKEKTIVMFPRNIKFELDSTYPFYPPKVWIQDIPYKQYRMNHSSTKIQKYYAELGYECLCCCTIIKQENWSPIYQMCKVLEEIDQLNLIKQYIKYKIATEEITNQYGMPQDIGYVIESFLYANLPIRSGS
;
A
#
# COMPACT_ATOMS: atom_id res chain seq x y z
N MET A 1 10.57 32.07 -25.18
CA MET A 1 10.75 30.70 -25.71
C MET A 1 11.41 29.86 -24.62
N GLY A 2 10.71 28.90 -24.01
CA GLY A 2 11.27 28.15 -22.88
C GLY A 2 10.44 26.96 -22.40
N LEU A 3 9.74 26.25 -23.29
CA LEU A 3 8.80 25.18 -22.89
C LEU A 3 9.03 23.80 -23.53
N GLU A 4 10.03 23.61 -24.39
CA GLU A 4 10.19 22.32 -25.10
C GLU A 4 11.22 21.34 -24.49
N ARG A 5 12.16 21.80 -23.66
CA ARG A 5 13.20 20.93 -23.11
C ARG A 5 12.70 20.01 -22.00
N SER A 6 11.73 20.44 -21.20
CA SER A 6 11.21 19.70 -20.05
C SER A 6 10.44 18.45 -20.49
N THR A 7 9.53 18.59 -21.46
CA THR A 7 8.65 17.52 -21.93
C THR A 7 9.40 16.37 -22.61
N VAL A 8 10.45 16.69 -23.39
CA VAL A 8 11.27 15.68 -24.09
C VAL A 8 12.11 14.86 -23.10
N TYR A 9 12.74 15.54 -22.13
CA TYR A 9 13.57 14.88 -21.12
C TYR A 9 12.77 13.95 -20.21
N ILE A 10 11.56 14.39 -19.82
CA ILE A 10 10.63 13.64 -18.99
C ILE A 10 10.19 12.34 -19.65
N LYS A 11 9.76 12.40 -20.92
CA LYS A 11 9.32 11.22 -21.68
C LYS A 11 10.45 10.19 -21.82
N TYR A 12 11.68 10.65 -22.04
CA TYR A 12 12.86 9.78 -22.13
C TYR A 12 13.23 9.13 -20.79
N THR A 13 13.06 9.85 -19.68
CA THR A 13 13.36 9.33 -18.33
C THR A 13 12.39 8.21 -17.95
N MET A 14 11.09 8.38 -18.19
CA MET A 14 10.09 7.31 -17.99
C MET A 14 10.42 6.06 -18.82
N MET A 15 10.78 6.26 -20.10
CA MET A 15 11.08 5.16 -21.03
C MET A 15 12.26 4.30 -20.58
N LYS A 16 13.25 4.85 -19.86
CA LYS A 16 14.36 4.08 -19.29
C LYS A 16 14.03 3.44 -17.95
N ARG A 17 13.26 4.14 -17.12
CA ARG A 17 12.96 3.70 -15.77
C ARG A 17 11.95 2.56 -15.73
N LEU A 18 10.87 2.67 -16.49
CA LEU A 18 9.77 1.72 -16.42
C LEU A 18 10.20 0.29 -16.77
N PRO A 19 11.01 0.03 -17.82
CA PRO A 19 11.55 -1.30 -18.08
C PRO A 19 12.34 -1.87 -16.89
N ASN A 20 13.21 -1.06 -16.28
CA ASN A 20 14.00 -1.50 -15.12
C ASN A 20 13.13 -1.84 -13.91
N GLU A 21 12.07 -1.07 -13.64
CA GLU A 21 11.12 -1.39 -12.57
C GLU A 21 10.32 -2.65 -12.87
N ILE A 22 9.89 -2.82 -14.12
CA ILE A 22 9.20 -4.00 -14.62
C ILE A 22 10.08 -5.26 -14.41
N ASP A 23 11.35 -5.19 -14.77
CA ASP A 23 12.29 -6.31 -14.62
C ASP A 23 12.54 -6.62 -13.13
N ALA A 24 12.69 -5.59 -12.29
CA ALA A 24 12.82 -5.75 -10.86
C ALA A 24 11.58 -6.40 -10.24
N LEU A 25 10.38 -6.03 -10.70
CA LEU A 25 9.11 -6.61 -10.25
C LEU A 25 8.95 -8.07 -10.66
N LEU A 26 9.29 -8.41 -11.91
CA LEU A 26 9.31 -9.80 -12.40
C LEU A 26 10.23 -10.67 -11.54
N THR A 27 11.39 -10.14 -11.18
CA THR A 27 12.40 -10.85 -10.39
C THR A 27 11.97 -11.04 -8.93
N THR A 28 11.38 -10.02 -8.31
CA THR A 28 11.13 -10.00 -6.85
C THR A 28 9.81 -10.64 -6.43
N ARG A 29 8.73 -10.46 -7.20
CA ARG A 29 7.39 -10.92 -6.80
C ARG A 29 6.88 -12.11 -7.59
N GLY A 30 7.44 -12.37 -8.77
CA GLY A 30 6.87 -13.31 -9.73
C GLY A 30 5.46 -12.90 -10.19
N GLY A 31 4.97 -13.56 -11.23
CA GLY A 31 3.61 -13.36 -11.74
C GLY A 31 3.50 -12.45 -12.95
N SER A 32 2.28 -12.37 -13.48
CA SER A 32 1.94 -11.60 -14.67
C SER A 32 1.34 -10.24 -14.31
N PHE A 33 1.79 -9.19 -14.98
CA PHE A 33 1.12 -7.89 -15.01
C PHE A 33 0.84 -7.50 -16.46
N THR A 34 -0.12 -6.60 -16.64
CA THR A 34 -0.43 -6.00 -17.95
C THR A 34 0.05 -4.56 -17.97
N VAL A 35 0.70 -4.17 -19.05
CA VAL A 35 1.12 -2.78 -19.28
C VAL A 35 0.39 -2.24 -20.50
N THR A 36 -0.31 -1.14 -20.32
CA THR A 36 -1.04 -0.44 -21.39
C THR A 36 -0.47 0.95 -21.56
N TYR A 37 0.04 1.24 -22.75
CA TYR A 37 0.56 2.56 -23.11
C TYR A 37 -0.52 3.40 -23.79
N SER A 38 -0.62 4.67 -23.39
CA SER A 38 -1.42 5.68 -24.08
C SER A 38 -0.57 6.94 -24.31
N LYS A 39 -1.10 7.92 -25.06
CA LYS A 39 -0.38 9.17 -25.34
C LYS A 39 -0.03 9.96 -24.07
N GLU A 40 -0.86 9.88 -23.04
CA GLU A 40 -0.77 10.72 -21.84
C GLU A 40 -0.32 9.94 -20.60
N LYS A 41 -0.56 8.63 -20.58
CA LYS A 41 -0.35 7.80 -19.39
C LYS A 41 0.05 6.38 -19.74
N THR A 42 0.79 5.77 -18.82
CA THR A 42 1.04 4.34 -18.78
C THR A 42 0.27 3.72 -17.63
N ILE A 43 -0.47 2.65 -17.91
CA ILE A 43 -1.20 1.90 -16.91
C ILE A 43 -0.48 0.57 -16.69
N VAL A 44 -0.17 0.26 -15.43
CA VAL A 44 0.39 -1.03 -15.03
C VAL A 44 -0.61 -1.71 -14.11
N MET A 45 -1.07 -2.90 -14.50
CA MET A 45 -2.03 -3.70 -13.75
C MET A 45 -1.38 -4.96 -13.19
N PHE A 46 -1.41 -5.10 -11.88
CA PHE A 46 -0.92 -6.25 -11.14
C PHE A 46 -2.05 -7.20 -10.71
N PRO A 47 -1.72 -8.43 -10.30
CA PRO A 47 -2.67 -9.32 -9.66
C PRO A 47 -3.39 -8.67 -8.47
N ARG A 48 -4.55 -9.22 -8.09
CA ARG A 48 -5.42 -8.69 -7.02
C ARG A 48 -5.96 -7.27 -7.33
N ASN A 49 -6.04 -6.92 -8.61
CA ASN A 49 -6.59 -5.65 -9.11
C ASN A 49 -5.88 -4.41 -8.53
N ILE A 50 -4.55 -4.47 -8.42
CA ILE A 50 -3.73 -3.30 -8.09
C ILE A 50 -3.34 -2.61 -9.39
N LYS A 51 -3.69 -1.33 -9.53
CA LYS A 51 -3.47 -0.53 -10.73
C LYS A 51 -2.61 0.68 -10.41
N PHE A 52 -1.57 0.88 -11.20
CA PHE A 52 -0.76 2.10 -11.22
C PHE A 52 -1.08 2.89 -12.50
N GLU A 53 -1.33 4.18 -12.35
CA GLU A 53 -1.38 5.14 -13.46
C GLU A 53 -0.18 6.07 -13.34
N LEU A 54 0.69 6.00 -14.33
CA LEU A 54 1.90 6.80 -14.46
C LEU A 54 1.63 7.85 -15.55
N ASP A 55 1.59 9.13 -15.18
CA ASP A 55 1.57 10.23 -16.15
C ASP A 55 3.00 10.70 -16.46
N SER A 56 3.12 11.73 -17.29
CA SER A 56 4.42 12.30 -17.66
C SER A 56 5.22 12.77 -16.45
N THR A 57 4.64 13.11 -15.32
CA THR A 57 5.40 13.65 -14.18
C THR A 57 6.17 12.58 -13.38
N TYR A 58 5.88 11.30 -13.63
CA TYR A 58 6.62 10.19 -13.07
C TYR A 58 8.07 10.15 -13.60
N PRO A 59 9.10 9.89 -12.77
CA PRO A 59 9.06 9.45 -11.37
C PRO A 59 9.22 10.56 -10.33
N PHE A 60 9.18 11.82 -10.75
CA PHE A 60 9.36 12.94 -9.84
C PHE A 60 8.13 13.20 -8.96
N TYR A 61 6.99 12.67 -9.39
CA TYR A 61 5.75 12.65 -8.64
C TYR A 61 5.26 11.20 -8.46
N PRO A 62 4.56 10.91 -7.36
CA PRO A 62 4.08 9.57 -7.07
C PRO A 62 3.06 9.12 -8.12
N PRO A 63 3.00 7.81 -8.40
CA PRO A 63 1.97 7.27 -9.27
C PRO A 63 0.59 7.37 -8.60
N LYS A 64 -0.47 7.45 -9.40
CA LYS A 64 -1.82 7.21 -8.85
C LYS A 64 -2.02 5.71 -8.73
N VAL A 65 -2.58 5.29 -7.60
CA VAL A 65 -2.73 3.87 -7.26
C VAL A 65 -4.19 3.56 -6.94
N TRP A 66 -4.67 2.41 -7.42
CA TRP A 66 -5.98 1.85 -7.06
C TRP A 66 -5.82 0.40 -6.64
N ILE A 67 -6.67 -0.02 -5.70
CA ILE A 67 -6.75 -1.39 -5.22
C ILE A 67 -8.23 -1.79 -5.33
N GLN A 68 -8.54 -2.79 -6.14
CA GLN A 68 -9.93 -3.21 -6.39
C GLN A 68 -10.83 -2.03 -6.80
N ASP A 69 -10.32 -1.19 -7.71
CA ASP A 69 -10.96 0.05 -8.19
C ASP A 69 -11.18 1.15 -7.14
N ILE A 70 -10.75 0.94 -5.89
CA ILE A 70 -10.76 1.96 -4.84
C ILE A 70 -9.46 2.78 -4.94
N PRO A 71 -9.53 4.12 -5.08
CA PRO A 71 -8.36 4.98 -5.04
C PRO A 71 -7.57 4.76 -3.75
N TYR A 72 -6.24 4.64 -3.85
CA TYR A 72 -5.41 4.30 -2.69
C TYR A 72 -5.56 5.27 -1.52
N LYS A 73 -5.80 6.56 -1.81
CA LYS A 73 -6.12 7.57 -0.80
C LYS A 73 -7.33 7.18 0.05
N GLN A 74 -8.37 6.62 -0.55
CA GLN A 74 -9.56 6.11 0.16
C GLN A 74 -9.26 4.76 0.82
N TYR A 75 -8.53 3.89 0.12
CA TYR A 75 -8.12 2.60 0.66
C TYR A 75 -7.36 2.76 1.99
N ARG A 76 -6.47 3.74 2.12
CA ARG A 76 -5.70 4.02 3.35
C ARG A 76 -6.44 4.89 4.37
N MET A 77 -7.67 5.34 4.10
CA MET A 77 -8.36 6.22 5.04
C MET A 77 -8.53 5.52 6.38
N ASN A 78 -8.11 6.22 7.44
CA ASN A 78 -8.34 5.78 8.81
C ASN A 78 -9.84 5.79 9.08
N HIS A 79 -10.31 4.77 9.78
CA HIS A 79 -11.62 4.84 10.42
C HIS A 79 -11.54 5.84 11.59
N SER A 80 -12.53 6.72 11.71
CA SER A 80 -12.67 7.66 12.83
C SER A 80 -13.03 7.00 14.16
N SER A 81 -13.19 5.68 14.17
CA SER A 81 -13.47 4.90 15.38
C SER A 81 -12.30 4.98 16.35
N THR A 82 -12.57 5.45 17.57
CA THR A 82 -11.62 5.46 18.69
C THR A 82 -11.06 4.07 18.99
N LYS A 83 -11.89 3.02 18.83
CA LYS A 83 -11.47 1.62 18.98
C LYS A 83 -10.40 1.24 17.96
N ILE A 84 -10.55 1.65 16.69
CA ILE A 84 -9.55 1.38 15.65
C ILE A 84 -8.27 2.19 15.88
N GLN A 85 -8.39 3.45 16.30
CA GLN A 85 -7.25 4.31 16.62
C GLN A 85 -6.38 3.75 17.76
N LYS A 86 -7.01 3.15 18.78
CA LYS A 86 -6.29 2.46 19.86
C LYS A 86 -5.33 1.40 19.32
N TYR A 87 -5.79 0.54 18.41
CA TYR A 87 -4.93 -0.51 17.86
C TYR A 87 -3.86 0.00 16.90
N TYR A 88 -4.09 1.11 16.21
CA TYR A 88 -3.01 1.77 15.46
C TYR A 88 -1.90 2.22 16.43
N ALA A 89 -2.27 2.85 17.54
CA ALA A 89 -1.31 3.30 18.55
C ALA A 89 -0.54 2.12 19.20
N GLU A 90 -1.20 1.00 19.47
CA GLU A 90 -0.53 -0.24 19.94
C GLU A 90 0.54 -0.75 18.98
N LEU A 91 0.34 -0.54 17.68
CA LEU A 91 1.31 -0.90 16.63
C LEU A 91 2.34 0.21 16.34
N GLY A 92 2.33 1.31 17.10
CA GLY A 92 3.23 2.45 16.90
C GLY A 92 2.86 3.36 15.74
N TYR A 93 1.62 3.31 15.26
CA TYR A 93 1.12 4.17 14.19
C TYR A 93 0.14 5.22 14.72
N GLU A 94 0.36 6.49 14.38
CA GLU A 94 -0.65 7.54 14.60
C GLU A 94 -1.75 7.48 13.53
N CYS A 95 -1.36 7.22 12.27
CA CYS A 95 -2.23 7.19 11.11
C CYS A 95 -1.61 6.42 9.95
N LEU A 96 -2.43 5.71 9.17
CA LEU A 96 -1.98 5.08 7.92
C LEU A 96 -1.79 6.08 6.77
N CYS A 97 -2.36 7.28 6.90
CA CYS A 97 -2.36 8.28 5.83
C CYS A 97 -1.14 9.21 5.82
N CYS A 98 -0.45 9.38 6.96
CA CYS A 98 0.61 10.37 7.09
C CYS A 98 2.00 9.79 6.72
N CYS A 99 2.18 8.49 6.93
CA CYS A 99 3.45 7.79 6.73
C CYS A 99 3.59 7.14 5.33
N THR A 100 2.58 7.27 4.48
CA THR A 100 2.58 6.65 3.14
C THR A 100 3.60 7.29 2.21
N ILE A 101 4.39 6.46 1.51
CA ILE A 101 5.41 6.92 0.56
C ILE A 101 4.82 7.60 -0.66
N ILE A 102 3.56 7.31 -1.02
CA ILE A 102 2.93 7.92 -2.20
C ILE A 102 2.32 9.30 -1.90
N LYS A 103 2.46 9.80 -0.66
CA LYS A 103 2.14 11.19 -0.35
C LYS A 103 3.19 12.07 -1.02
N GLN A 104 2.78 13.19 -1.60
CA GLN A 104 3.69 14.03 -2.39
C GLN A 104 4.92 14.50 -1.59
N GLU A 105 4.76 14.79 -0.30
CA GLU A 105 5.86 15.25 0.56
C GLU A 105 6.82 14.13 0.99
N ASN A 106 6.36 12.87 0.91
CA ASN A 106 7.15 11.69 1.27
C ASN A 106 7.73 11.00 0.04
N TRP A 107 7.20 11.27 -1.15
CA TRP A 107 7.63 10.63 -2.38
C TRP A 107 9.04 11.09 -2.78
N SER A 108 9.83 10.13 -3.23
CA SER A 108 11.14 10.38 -3.81
C SER A 108 11.26 9.58 -5.09
N PRO A 109 11.94 10.10 -6.13
CA PRO A 109 12.24 9.33 -7.33
C PRO A 109 13.06 8.07 -7.04
N ILE A 110 13.65 7.88 -5.86
CA ILE A 110 14.29 6.58 -5.55
C ILE A 110 13.26 5.46 -5.36
N TYR A 111 12.03 5.79 -4.98
CA TYR A 111 10.99 4.80 -4.75
C TYR A 111 10.42 4.26 -6.06
N GLN A 112 10.37 2.94 -6.15
CA GLN A 112 9.83 2.20 -7.28
C GLN A 112 8.44 1.64 -6.94
N MET A 113 7.70 1.17 -7.94
CA MET A 113 6.40 0.52 -7.76
C MET A 113 6.48 -0.68 -6.78
N CYS A 114 7.60 -1.42 -6.76
CA CYS A 114 7.80 -2.51 -5.80
C CYS A 114 7.71 -2.04 -4.34
N LYS A 115 8.22 -0.84 -4.05
CA LYS A 115 8.17 -0.26 -2.71
C LYS A 115 6.75 0.12 -2.30
N VAL A 116 5.95 0.58 -3.28
CA VAL A 116 4.52 0.86 -3.07
C VAL A 116 3.76 -0.43 -2.81
N LEU A 117 4.06 -1.50 -3.55
CA LEU A 117 3.45 -2.81 -3.30
C LEU A 117 3.83 -3.37 -1.92
N GLU A 118 5.07 -3.18 -1.45
CA GLU A 118 5.47 -3.55 -0.09
C GLU A 118 4.67 -2.78 0.96
N GLU A 119 4.47 -1.47 0.77
CA GLU A 119 3.62 -0.68 1.66
C GLU A 119 2.17 -1.20 1.67
N ILE A 120 1.61 -1.54 0.50
CA ILE A 120 0.27 -2.12 0.39
C ILE A 120 0.16 -3.42 1.19
N ASP A 121 1.16 -4.30 1.10
CA ASP A 121 1.18 -5.55 1.86
C ASP A 121 1.24 -5.28 3.37
N GLN A 122 2.06 -4.33 3.82
CA GLN A 122 2.11 -3.93 5.22
C GLN A 122 0.77 -3.35 5.71
N LEU A 123 0.13 -2.49 4.92
CA LEU A 123 -1.20 -1.97 5.25
C LEU A 123 -2.25 -3.08 5.35
N ASN A 124 -2.19 -4.09 4.48
CA ASN A 124 -3.07 -5.26 4.56
C ASN A 124 -2.87 -6.04 5.87
N LEU A 125 -1.62 -6.26 6.28
CA LEU A 125 -1.30 -6.94 7.54
C LEU A 125 -1.83 -6.18 8.75
N ILE A 126 -1.59 -4.86 8.80
CA ILE A 126 -2.09 -4.00 9.87
C ILE A 126 -3.63 -4.05 9.94
N LYS A 127 -4.30 -3.90 8.79
CA LYS A 127 -5.76 -3.99 8.74
C LYS A 127 -6.28 -5.36 9.19
N GLN A 128 -5.59 -6.43 8.82
CA GLN A 128 -5.98 -7.79 9.22
C GLN A 128 -5.83 -8.00 10.72
N TYR A 129 -4.72 -7.52 11.30
CA TYR A 129 -4.51 -7.53 12.74
C TYR A 129 -5.66 -6.85 13.49
N ILE A 130 -6.01 -5.63 13.07
CA ILE A 130 -7.08 -4.84 13.69
C ILE A 130 -8.44 -5.54 13.56
N LYS A 131 -8.73 -6.11 12.39
CA LYS A 131 -9.97 -6.89 12.19
C LYS A 131 -10.06 -8.06 13.17
N TYR A 132 -8.97 -8.81 13.33
CA TYR A 132 -8.93 -9.94 14.26
C TYR A 132 -9.05 -9.51 15.72
N LYS A 133 -8.40 -8.41 16.12
CA LYS A 133 -8.57 -7.84 17.48
C LYS A 133 -10.02 -7.49 17.75
N ILE A 134 -10.63 -6.71 16.87
CA ILE A 134 -12.02 -6.27 17.03
C ILE A 134 -12.94 -7.49 17.07
N ALA A 135 -12.82 -8.40 16.10
CA ALA A 135 -13.67 -9.58 16.03
C ALA A 135 -13.55 -10.45 17.29
N THR A 136 -12.33 -10.68 17.78
CA THR A 136 -12.10 -11.50 18.98
C THR A 136 -12.72 -10.83 20.21
N GLU A 137 -12.50 -9.53 20.41
CA GLU A 137 -13.11 -8.81 21.53
C GLU A 137 -14.64 -8.81 21.49
N GLU A 138 -15.24 -8.57 20.32
CA GLU A 138 -16.70 -8.59 20.19
C GLU A 138 -17.26 -9.97 20.52
N ILE A 139 -16.63 -11.05 20.03
CA ILE A 139 -17.04 -12.43 20.30
C ILE A 139 -16.88 -12.75 21.79
N THR A 140 -15.72 -12.47 22.40
CA THR A 140 -15.50 -12.79 23.81
C THR A 140 -16.46 -12.03 24.71
N ASN A 141 -16.73 -10.75 24.41
CA ASN A 141 -17.67 -9.94 25.17
C ASN A 141 -19.11 -10.43 25.00
N GLN A 142 -19.52 -10.74 23.76
CA GLN A 142 -20.88 -11.21 23.46
C GLN A 142 -21.22 -12.50 24.20
N TYR A 143 -20.26 -13.41 24.36
CA TYR A 143 -20.47 -14.71 25.00
C TYR A 143 -19.96 -14.79 26.44
N GLY A 144 -19.51 -13.67 27.03
CA GLY A 144 -18.94 -13.65 28.38
C GLY A 144 -17.74 -14.58 28.54
N MET A 145 -16.97 -14.80 27.47
CA MET A 145 -15.79 -15.65 27.51
C MET A 145 -14.67 -14.95 28.29
N PRO A 146 -13.89 -15.71 29.08
CA PRO A 146 -12.75 -15.13 29.77
C PRO A 146 -11.65 -14.70 28.78
N GLN A 147 -10.85 -13.72 29.19
CA GLN A 147 -9.88 -13.03 28.31
C GLN A 147 -8.77 -13.97 27.79
N ASP A 148 -8.43 -15.00 28.54
CA ASP A 148 -7.48 -16.04 28.17
C ASP A 148 -7.89 -16.78 26.89
N ILE A 149 -9.18 -17.06 26.71
CA ILE A 149 -9.71 -17.63 25.47
C ILE A 149 -9.51 -16.67 24.29
N GLY A 150 -9.70 -15.37 24.52
CA GLY A 150 -9.40 -14.33 23.53
C GLY A 150 -7.94 -14.37 23.07
N TYR A 151 -6.99 -14.45 24.00
CA TYR A 151 -5.56 -14.54 23.68
C TYR A 151 -5.21 -15.81 22.89
N VAL A 152 -5.85 -16.95 23.21
CA VAL A 152 -5.65 -18.20 22.46
C VAL A 152 -6.12 -18.02 21.01
N ILE A 153 -7.32 -17.48 20.80
CA ILE A 153 -7.87 -17.20 19.46
C ILE A 153 -6.94 -16.27 18.68
N GLU A 154 -6.52 -15.16 19.29
CA GLU A 154 -5.60 -14.21 18.68
C GLU A 154 -4.27 -14.85 18.30
N SER A 155 -3.67 -15.64 19.20
CA SER A 155 -2.40 -16.32 18.93
C SER A 155 -2.49 -17.24 17.70
N PHE A 156 -3.62 -17.94 17.54
CA PHE A 156 -3.89 -18.77 16.38
C PHE A 156 -4.07 -17.96 15.09
N LEU A 157 -4.83 -16.86 15.16
CA LEU A 157 -5.06 -15.96 14.02
C LEU A 157 -3.77 -15.25 13.58
N TYR A 158 -2.88 -14.92 14.51
CA TYR A 158 -1.62 -14.21 14.26
C TYR A 158 -0.45 -15.10 13.91
N ALA A 159 -0.50 -16.40 14.20
CA ALA A 159 0.56 -17.34 13.81
C ALA A 159 0.85 -17.30 12.29
N ASN A 160 -0.11 -16.83 11.49
CA ASN A 160 0.01 -16.70 10.03
C ASN A 160 0.24 -15.26 9.55
N LEU A 161 0.34 -14.27 10.44
CA LEU A 161 0.59 -12.87 10.08
C LEU A 161 2.08 -12.53 10.32
N PRO A 162 2.86 -12.20 9.28
CA PRO A 162 4.24 -11.74 9.43
C PRO A 162 4.28 -10.27 9.87
N ILE A 163 3.70 -9.94 11.03
CA ILE A 163 3.74 -8.59 11.59
C ILE A 163 5.11 -8.42 12.24
N ARG A 164 5.93 -7.52 11.70
CA ARG A 164 7.13 -7.07 12.40
C ARG A 164 6.68 -6.18 13.55
N SER A 165 6.92 -6.60 14.79
CA SER A 165 6.81 -5.72 15.94
C SER A 165 7.75 -4.53 15.71
N GLY A 166 7.21 -3.31 15.76
CA GLY A 166 8.01 -2.09 15.68
C GLY A 166 9.03 -2.09 16.82
N SER A 167 10.31 -2.05 16.46
CA SER A 167 11.44 -1.76 17.34
C SER A 167 11.67 -0.26 17.39
#